data_AF-A0A533I678-F1
#
_entry.id   AF-A0A533I678-F1
#
_cell.length_a   1.000
_cell.length_b   1.000
_cell.length_c   1.000
_cell.angle_alpha   90.00
_cell.angle_beta   90.00
_cell.angle_gamma   90.00
#
_symmetry.space_group_name_H-M   'P 1'
#
loop_
_entity.id
_entity.type
_entity.pdbx_description
1 polymer ?
#
loop_
_entity_poly.entity_id
_entity_poly.type
_entity_poly.pdbx_seq_one_letter_code
_entity_poly.pdbx_strand_id
1 'polypeptide(L)' 'MKRYVCHKEVLAKPMTRGEYNVYRGWAIPEDENPADKGYLVEYTDGGQANHPDHKGYISWSPEAVFNNGYTAKEQ' A
#
# COMPACT_ATOMS: atom_id res chain seq x y z
N MET A 1 24.77 -0.73 3.77
CA MET A 1 23.45 -1.32 3.46
C MET A 1 23.61 -2.80 3.14
N LYS A 2 22.63 -3.65 3.50
CA LYS A 2 22.52 -5.05 3.06
C LYS A 2 21.30 -5.16 2.14
N ARG A 3 21.35 -6.02 1.12
CA ARG A 3 20.25 -6.22 0.15
C ARG A 3 19.42 -7.44 0.53
N TYR A 4 18.10 -7.32 0.42
CA TYR A 4 17.13 -8.37 0.70
C TYR A 4 16.10 -8.44 -0.42
N VAL A 5 15.60 -9.63 -0.71
CA VAL A 5 14.51 -9.89 -1.66
C VAL A 5 13.37 -10.54 -0.88
N CYS A 6 12.15 -10.09 -1.12
CA CYS A 6 10.95 -10.59 -0.47
C CYS A 6 9.89 -10.87 -1.53
N HIS A 7 9.11 -11.94 -1.35
CA HIS A 7 7.95 -12.26 -2.17
C HIS A 7 6.77 -12.45 -1.22
N LYS A 8 5.84 -11.50 -1.22
CA LYS A 8 4.65 -11.51 -0.36
C LYS A 8 3.38 -11.49 -1.20
N GLU A 9 2.35 -12.16 -0.70
CA GLU A 9 1.00 -12.07 -1.26
C GLU A 9 0.21 -10.97 -0.53
N VAL A 10 -0.40 -10.09 -1.31
CA VAL A 10 -1.10 -8.92 -0.81
C VAL A 10 -2.44 -8.75 -1.53
N LEU A 11 -3.42 -8.19 -0.83
CA LEU A 11 -4.58 -7.60 -1.48
C LEU A 11 -4.21 -6.18 -1.90
N ALA A 12 -4.66 -5.75 -3.08
CA ALA A 12 -4.37 -4.41 -3.58
C ALA A 12 -5.64 -3.75 -4.12
N LYS A 13 -5.83 -2.47 -3.78
CA LYS A 13 -6.92 -1.63 -4.28
C LYS A 13 -6.34 -0.32 -4.82
N PRO A 14 -6.62 0.08 -6.07
CA PRO A 14 -6.21 1.39 -6.59
C PRO A 14 -6.69 2.51 -5.65
N MET A 15 -5.77 3.39 -5.27
CA MET A 15 -6.03 4.50 -4.35
C MET A 15 -4.93 5.54 -4.52
N THR A 16 -5.30 6.80 -4.73
CA THR A 16 -4.34 7.91 -4.75
C THR A 16 -3.73 8.15 -3.37
N ARG A 17 -2.58 8.82 -3.30
CA ARG A 17 -1.96 9.19 -2.02
C ARG A 17 -2.90 10.01 -1.14
N GLY A 18 -3.64 10.95 -1.74
CA GLY A 18 -4.60 11.78 -1.02
C GLY A 18 -5.75 10.98 -0.42
N GLU A 19 -6.36 10.10 -1.21
CA GLU A 19 -7.42 9.20 -0.73
C GLU A 19 -6.92 8.29 0.41
N TYR A 20 -5.69 7.78 0.32
CA TYR A 20 -5.11 6.95 1.37
C TYR A 20 -4.86 7.73 2.67
N ASN A 21 -4.32 8.95 2.58
CA ASN A 21 -4.13 9.80 3.77
C ASN A 21 -5.47 10.13 4.43
N VAL A 22 -6.49 10.50 3.64
CA VAL A 22 -7.85 10.74 4.15
C VAL A 22 -8.40 9.47 4.82
N TYR A 23 -8.22 8.30 4.20
CA TYR A 23 -8.65 7.02 4.76
C TYR A 23 -7.97 6.73 6.10
N ARG A 24 -6.69 7.07 6.25
CA ARG A 24 -5.93 6.93 7.49
C ARG A 24 -6.20 8.02 8.53
N GLY A 25 -6.96 9.06 8.18
CA GLY A 25 -7.13 10.26 9.01
C GLY A 25 -5.83 11.07 9.17
N TRP A 26 -4.92 10.98 8.19
CA TRP A 26 -3.64 11.67 8.18
C TRP A 26 -3.69 12.97 7.37
N ALA A 27 -2.92 13.95 7.82
CA ALA A 27 -2.66 15.14 7.03
C ALA A 27 -1.73 14.78 5.86
N ILE A 28 -1.99 15.35 4.69
CA ILE A 28 -1.12 15.20 3.51
C ILE A 28 -0.01 16.24 3.64
N PRO A 29 1.28 15.85 3.64
CA PRO A 29 2.38 16.80 3.64
C PRO A 29 2.29 17.76 2.44
N GLU A 30 2.64 19.03 2.66
CA GLU A 30 2.56 20.07 1.61
C GLU A 30 3.47 19.80 0.41
N ASP A 31 4.54 19.02 0.61
CA ASP A 31 5.50 18.62 -0.41
C ASP A 31 5.13 17.31 -1.13
N GLU A 32 3.98 16.71 -0.80
CA GLU A 32 3.47 15.51 -1.45
C GLU A 32 2.27 15.82 -2.35
N ASN A 33 2.28 15.24 -3.56
CA ASN A 33 1.15 15.38 -4.48
C ASN A 33 0.01 14.40 -4.10
N PRO A 34 -1.19 14.89 -3.72
CA PRO A 34 -2.32 14.03 -3.36
C PRO A 34 -2.86 13.22 -4.55
N ALA A 35 -2.65 13.67 -5.78
CA ALA A 35 -3.10 12.98 -6.99
C ALA A 35 -2.15 11.86 -7.44
N ASP A 36 -1.05 11.62 -6.72
CA ASP A 36 -0.13 10.53 -7.05
C ASP A 36 -0.86 9.19 -7.03
N LYS A 37 -0.77 8.48 -8.16
CA LYS A 37 -1.38 7.17 -8.34
C LYS A 37 -0.65 6.11 -7.52
N GLY A 38 -1.42 5.18 -6.98
CA GLY A 38 -0.90 4.06 -6.23
C GLY A 38 -1.98 3.09 -5.83
N TYR A 39 -1.64 2.27 -4.85
CA TYR A 39 -2.48 1.21 -4.34
C TYR A 39 -2.42 1.20 -2.82
N LEU A 40 -3.58 1.05 -2.17
CA LEU A 40 -3.63 0.50 -0.82
C LEU A 40 -3.29 -0.98 -0.93
N VAL A 41 -2.33 -1.42 -0.13
CA VAL A 41 -1.84 -2.79 -0.07
C VAL A 41 -2.12 -3.35 1.32
N GLU A 42 -2.80 -4.49 1.42
CA GLU A 42 -3.03 -5.23 2.66
C GLU A 42 -2.26 -6.55 2.64
N TYR A 43 -1.40 -6.76 3.63
CA TYR A 43 -0.58 -7.98 3.75
C TYR A 43 -1.41 -9.13 4.32
N THR A 44 -1.45 -10.25 3.60
CA THR A 44 -2.24 -11.44 3.98
C THR A 44 -1.45 -12.46 4.78
N ASP A 45 -0.11 -12.37 4.75
CA ASP A 45 0.83 -13.36 5.28
C ASP A 45 1.26 -13.10 6.75
N GLY A 46 0.69 -12.08 7.39
CA GLY A 46 0.92 -11.75 8.80
C GLY A 46 1.19 -10.28 9.06
N GLY A 47 1.46 -9.96 10.33
CA GLY A 47 1.62 -8.58 10.82
C GLY A 47 0.40 -8.09 11.59
N GLN A 48 0.62 -7.24 12.59
CA GLN A 48 -0.48 -6.62 13.34
C GLN A 48 -1.21 -5.62 12.44
N ALA A 49 -2.54 -5.70 12.40
CA ALA A 49 -3.35 -4.70 11.72
C ALA A 49 -3.05 -3.30 12.27
N ASN A 50 -2.90 -2.33 11.37
CA ASN A 50 -2.67 -0.92 11.71
C ASN A 50 -3.89 -0.05 11.36
N HIS A 51 -5.02 -0.67 11.01
CA HIS A 51 -6.28 -0.03 10.69
C HIS A 51 -7.46 -0.90 11.16
N PRO A 52 -8.52 -0.33 11.79
CA PRO A 52 -9.61 -1.11 12.38
C PRO A 52 -10.42 -1.93 11.35
N ASP A 53 -10.50 -1.46 10.10
CA ASP A 53 -11.28 -2.13 9.05
C ASP A 53 -10.50 -3.22 8.28
N HIS A 54 -9.24 -3.46 8.64
CA HIS A 54 -8.38 -4.41 7.95
C HIS A 54 -7.90 -5.51 8.90
N LYS A 55 -7.76 -6.73 8.37
CA LYS A 55 -7.24 -7.87 9.14
C LYS A 55 -5.73 -7.89 9.13
N GLY A 56 -5.15 -7.48 8.00
CA GLY A 56 -3.71 -7.35 7.80
C GLY A 56 -3.19 -5.95 8.08
N TYR A 57 -1.88 -5.82 8.05
CA TYR A 57 -1.22 -4.51 7.99
C TYR A 57 -1.54 -3.87 6.63
N ILE A 58 -1.90 -2.59 6.61
CA ILE A 58 -2.07 -1.82 5.38
C ILE A 58 -0.97 -0.78 5.17
N SER A 59 -0.60 -0.58 3.91
CA SER A 59 0.29 0.48 3.45
C SER A 59 -0.21 1.08 2.14
N TRP A 60 0.43 2.16 1.70
CA TRP A 60 0.25 2.71 0.36
C TRP A 60 1.54 2.54 -0.44
N SER A 61 1.40 2.04 -1.67
CA SER A 61 2.51 1.88 -2.60
C SER A 61 2.27 2.75 -3.84
N PRO A 62 3.26 3.56 -4.28
CA PRO A 62 3.20 4.23 -5.58
C PRO A 62 2.96 3.23 -6.72
N GLU A 63 2.24 3.65 -7.76
CA GLU A 63 1.85 2.80 -8.89
C GLU A 63 3.06 2.11 -9.55
N ALA A 64 4.11 2.86 -9.87
CA ALA A 64 5.32 2.30 -10.49
C ALA A 64 6.05 1.29 -9.58
N VAL A 65 6.06 1.52 -8.27
CA VAL A 65 6.67 0.60 -7.29
C VAL A 65 5.85 -0.68 -7.18
N PHE A 66 4.51 -0.55 -7.16
CA PHE A 66 3.60 -1.69 -7.10
C PHE A 66 3.74 -2.55 -8.37
N ASN A 67 3.64 -1.94 -9.56
CA ASN A 67 3.69 -2.65 -10.83
C ASN A 67 5.04 -3.36 -11.08
N ASN A 68 6.14 -2.86 -10.50
CA ASN A 68 7.45 -3.50 -10.58
C ASN A 68 7.66 -4.60 -9.52
N GLY A 69 6.90 -4.57 -8.43
CA GLY A 69 7.07 -5.47 -7.29
C GLY A 69 6.08 -6.63 -7.23
N TYR A 70 4.92 -6.50 -7.88
CA TYR A 70 3.82 -7.45 -7.79
C TYR A 70 3.31 -7.87 -9.18
N THR A 71 2.92 -9.13 -9.27
CA THR A 71 2.22 -9.70 -10.43
C THR A 71 0.83 -10.14 -9.98
N ALA A 72 -0.20 -9.84 -10.77
CA ALA A 72 -1.55 -10.31 -10.49
C ALA A 72 -1.58 -11.84 -10.49
N LYS A 73 -2.19 -12.43 -9.46
CA LYS A 73 -2.44 -13.86 -9.38
C LYS A 73 -3.86 -14.10 -9.88
N GLU A 74 -4.01 -14.88 -10.94
CA GLU A 74 -5.31 -15.38 -11.35
C GLU A 74 -5.85 -16.32 -10.26
N GLN A 75 -7.15 -16.23 -9.98
CA GLN A 75 -7.81 -17.09 -8.98
C GLN A 75 -7.97 -18.52 -9.51
#